data_AF-A0A2S5IWE5-F1
#
_entry.id   AF-A0A2S5IWE5-F1
#
_cell.length_a   1.000
_cell.length_b   1.000
_cell.length_c   1.000
_cell.angle_alpha   90.00
_cell.angle_beta   90.00
_cell.angle_gamma   90.00
#
_symmetry.space_group_name_H-M   'P 1'
#
loop_
_entity.id
_entity.type
_entity.pdbx_description
1 polymer ?
#
loop_
_entity_poly.entity_id
_entity_poly.type
_entity_poly.pdbx_seq_one_letter_code
_entity_poly.pdbx_strand_id
1 'polypeptide(L)'
;MSDSSRLDPEKVFPEDLTLIDRDDLDILNSRNHRSRDVQYIRDGEVDAETEGQYHELREELDRRQLARDSQAPADGAGDVVEDDAEVKEA
;
A
#
# COMPACT_ATOMS: atom_id res chain seq x y z
N MET A 1 8.48 -16.12 18.10
CA MET A 1 8.73 -16.04 16.65
C MET A 1 9.08 -14.59 16.39
N SER A 2 10.26 -14.33 15.81
CA SER A 2 10.69 -12.97 15.53
C SER A 2 10.12 -12.59 14.18
N ASP A 3 8.90 -12.05 14.17
CA ASP A 3 8.32 -11.35 13.02
C ASP A 3 9.18 -10.14 12.73
N SER A 4 10.28 -10.38 12.02
CA SER A 4 11.08 -9.34 11.43
C SER A 4 10.24 -8.73 10.32
N SER A 5 9.44 -7.70 10.64
CA SER A 5 8.76 -6.84 9.66
C SER A 5 9.76 -6.08 8.75
N ARG A 6 11.04 -6.45 8.81
CA ARG A 6 12.11 -6.03 7.94
C ARG A 6 12.35 -7.17 6.95
N LEU A 7 11.78 -7.03 5.76
CA LEU A 7 12.31 -7.69 4.57
C LEU A 7 13.72 -7.13 4.33
N ASP A 8 14.71 -8.02 4.27
CA ASP A 8 16.12 -7.68 4.12
C ASP A 8 16.33 -6.83 2.85
N PRO A 9 16.94 -5.62 2.93
CA PRO A 9 17.18 -4.75 1.77
C PRO A 9 17.99 -5.40 0.65
N GLU A 10 18.68 -6.52 0.92
CA GLU A 10 19.40 -7.31 -0.08
C GLU A 10 18.58 -8.46 -0.68
N LYS A 11 17.37 -8.73 -0.14
CA LYS A 11 16.47 -9.75 -0.66
C LYS A 11 15.93 -9.31 -2.01
N VAL A 12 16.02 -10.23 -2.98
CA VAL A 12 15.51 -10.10 -4.35
C VAL A 12 14.00 -9.83 -4.34
N PHE A 13 13.52 -9.03 -5.30
CA PHE A 13 12.10 -8.76 -5.47
C PHE A 13 11.35 -10.10 -5.71
N PRO A 14 10.20 -10.33 -5.07
CA PRO A 14 9.47 -11.58 -5.22
C PRO A 14 8.99 -11.78 -6.66
N GLU A 15 9.11 -13.00 -7.19
CA GLU A 15 8.63 -13.33 -8.55
C GLU A 15 7.09 -13.37 -8.64
N ASP A 16 6.41 -13.61 -7.51
CA ASP A 16 4.95 -13.69 -7.44
C ASP A 16 4.40 -12.89 -6.25
N LEU A 17 3.67 -11.82 -6.57
CA LEU A 17 3.05 -10.93 -5.58
C LEU A 17 1.74 -11.48 -5.01
N THR A 18 1.13 -12.49 -5.66
CA THR A 18 -0.17 -13.04 -5.23
C THR A 18 -0.07 -13.89 -3.98
N LEU A 19 1.12 -14.46 -3.71
CA LEU A 19 1.41 -15.31 -2.56
C LEU A 19 1.78 -14.50 -1.30
N ILE A 20 2.00 -13.20 -1.45
CA ILE A 20 2.42 -12.32 -0.36
C ILE A 20 1.19 -11.90 0.44
N ASP A 21 1.29 -11.90 1.76
CA ASP A 21 0.21 -11.37 2.60
C ASP A 21 0.06 -9.85 2.41
N ARG A 22 -0.93 -9.26 3.08
CA ARG A 22 -1.19 -7.82 2.90
C ARG A 22 -0.12 -6.96 3.58
N ASP A 23 0.31 -7.36 4.77
CA ASP A 23 1.21 -6.56 5.60
C ASP A 23 2.61 -6.51 4.96
N ASP A 24 3.08 -7.64 4.42
CA ASP A 24 4.31 -7.74 3.64
C ASP A 24 4.23 -6.96 2.31
N LEU A 25 3.06 -6.92 1.67
CA LEU A 25 2.86 -6.12 0.45
C LEU A 25 2.96 -4.61 0.73
N ASP A 26 2.41 -4.15 1.86
CA ASP A 26 2.52 -2.76 2.30
C ASP A 26 3.97 -2.40 2.68
N ILE A 27 4.70 -3.32 3.32
CA ILE A 27 6.13 -3.17 3.60
C ILE A 27 6.94 -3.11 2.28
N LEU A 28 6.63 -3.98 1.32
CA LEU A 28 7.26 -4.01 0.01
C LEU A 28 7.02 -2.70 -0.75
N ASN A 29 5.81 -2.14 -0.66
CA ASN A 29 5.45 -0.86 -1.25
C ASN A 29 6.25 0.30 -0.64
N SER A 30 6.35 0.35 0.68
CA SER A 30 7.18 1.33 1.38
C SER A 30 8.67 1.24 0.99
N ARG A 31 9.19 0.03 0.73
CA ARG A 31 10.57 -0.17 0.32
C ARG A 31 10.81 0.23 -1.14
N ASN A 32 9.89 -0.11 -2.04
CA ASN A 32 9.99 0.29 -3.45
C ASN A 32 9.99 1.82 -3.55
N HIS A 33 9.09 2.51 -2.84
CA HIS A 33 9.08 3.97 -2.76
C HIS A 33 10.43 4.55 -2.29
N ARG A 34 10.98 4.04 -1.18
CA ARG A 34 12.30 4.49 -0.70
C ARG A 34 13.43 4.23 -1.69
N SER A 35 13.39 3.12 -2.42
CA SER A 35 14.41 2.78 -3.42
C SER A 35 14.35 3.75 -4.60
N ARG A 36 13.15 4.08 -5.07
CA ARG A 36 12.93 5.12 -6.09
C ARG A 36 13.42 6.49 -5.63
N ASP A 37 13.08 6.89 -4.41
CA ASP A 37 13.52 8.17 -3.86
C ASP A 37 15.04 8.25 -3.78
N VAL A 38 15.71 7.18 -3.33
CA VAL A 38 17.17 7.11 -3.26
C VAL A 38 17.79 7.20 -4.65
N GLN A 39 17.27 6.46 -5.64
CA GLN A 39 17.78 6.52 -7.02
C GLN A 39 17.57 7.90 -7.63
N TYR A 40 16.38 8.48 -7.46
CA TYR A 40 16.08 9.81 -7.95
C TYR A 40 16.97 10.88 -7.32
N ILE A 41 17.24 10.79 -6.01
CA ILE A 41 18.15 11.70 -5.30
C ILE A 41 19.60 11.51 -5.76
N ARG A 42 20.04 10.27 -5.99
CA ARG A 42 21.44 9.92 -6.29
C ARG A 42 21.79 10.15 -7.76
N ASP A 43 20.94 9.66 -8.64
CA ASP A 43 21.20 9.50 -10.07
C ASP A 43 20.36 10.46 -10.92
N GLY A 44 19.36 11.13 -10.31
CA GLY A 44 18.46 12.08 -10.99
C GLY A 44 17.33 11.42 -11.78
N GLU A 45 17.35 10.10 -11.89
CA GLU A 45 16.36 9.26 -12.56
C GLU A 45 16.18 7.94 -11.81
N VAL A 46 15.09 7.25 -12.09
CA VAL A 46 14.81 5.90 -11.56
C VAL A 46 15.16 4.91 -12.66
N ASP A 47 15.82 3.82 -12.31
CA ASP A 47 16.14 2.78 -13.28
C ASP A 47 14.87 2.02 -13.75
N ALA A 48 14.97 1.41 -14.93
CA ALA A 48 13.86 0.69 -15.54
C ALA A 48 13.40 -0.52 -14.70
N GLU A 49 14.29 -1.11 -13.91
CA GLU A 49 13.98 -2.25 -13.04
C GLU A 49 13.07 -1.82 -11.88
N THR A 50 13.43 -0.74 -11.20
CA THR A 50 12.69 -0.20 -10.05
C THR A 50 11.36 0.38 -10.49
N GLU A 51 11.31 0.98 -11.68
CA GLU A 51 10.05 1.40 -12.30
C GLU A 51 9.15 0.20 -12.64
N GLY A 52 9.70 -0.88 -13.18
CA GLY A 52 8.97 -2.13 -13.43
C GLY A 52 8.41 -2.75 -12.16
N GLN A 53 9.23 -2.87 -11.12
CA GLN A 53 8.81 -3.38 -9.80
C GLN A 53 7.67 -2.53 -9.19
N TYR A 54 7.73 -1.21 -9.37
CA TYR A 54 6.65 -0.32 -8.91
C TYR A 54 5.35 -0.57 -9.66
N HIS A 55 5.43 -0.73 -10.97
CA HIS A 55 4.27 -0.95 -11.82
C HIS A 55 3.56 -2.26 -11.46
N GLU A 56 4.30 -3.36 -11.37
CA GLU A 56 3.76 -4.68 -10.98
C GLU A 56 3.12 -4.63 -9.59
N LEU A 57 3.77 -3.98 -8.63
CA LEU A 57 3.26 -3.85 -7.28
C LEU A 57 1.96 -3.04 -7.22
N ARG A 58 1.89 -1.97 -8.02
CA ARG A 58 0.70 -1.14 -8.12
C ARG A 58 -0.47 -1.89 -8.74
N GLU A 59 -0.24 -2.63 -9.81
CA GLU A 59 -1.28 -3.47 -10.43
C GLU A 59 -1.84 -4.51 -9.46
N GLU A 60 -0.98 -5.16 -8.66
CA GLU A 60 -1.44 -6.13 -7.67
C GLU A 60 -2.23 -5.46 -6.53
N LEU A 61 -1.80 -4.29 -6.05
CA LEU A 61 -2.55 -3.52 -5.05
C LEU A 61 -3.93 -3.09 -5.57
N ASP A 62 -3.99 -2.59 -6.81
CA ASP A 62 -5.24 -2.20 -7.47
C ASP A 62 -6.15 -3.43 -7.65
N ARG A 63 -5.60 -4.59 -8.04
CA ARG A 63 -6.35 -5.85 -8.16
C ARG A 63 -6.95 -6.28 -6.82
N ARG A 64 -6.18 -6.21 -5.73
CA ARG A 64 -6.64 -6.54 -4.38
C ARG A 64 -7.70 -5.56 -3.88
N GLN A 65 -7.54 -4.27 -4.19
CA GLN A 65 -8.50 -3.24 -3.85
C GLN A 65 -9.82 -3.48 -4.59
N LEU A 66 -9.79 -3.72 -5.90
CA LEU A 66 -10.97 -4.08 -6.69
C LEU A 66 -11.66 -5.35 -6.18
N ALA A 67 -10.90 -6.37 -5.81
CA ALA A 67 -11.44 -7.60 -5.23
C ALA A 67 -12.16 -7.33 -3.90
N ARG A 68 -11.59 -6.46 -3.05
CA ARG A 68 -12.24 -6.04 -1.80
C ARG A 68 -13.49 -5.21 -2.06
N ASP A 69 -13.42 -4.24 -2.96
CA ASP A 69 -14.56 -3.38 -3.29
C ASP A 69 -15.70 -4.20 -3.91
N SER A 70 -15.37 -5.26 -4.64
CA SER A 70 -16.34 -6.24 -5.17
C SER A 70 -16.90 -7.19 -4.10
N GLN A 71 -16.19 -7.40 -3.00
CA GLN A 71 -16.61 -8.22 -1.85
C GLN A 71 -17.26 -7.41 -0.71
N ALA A 72 -17.24 -6.08 -0.77
CA ALA A 72 -17.87 -5.25 0.24
C ALA A 72 -19.40 -5.40 0.16
N PRO A 73 -20.08 -5.94 1.19
CA PRO A 73 -21.52 -5.77 1.30
C PRO A 73 -21.82 -4.28 1.47
N ALA A 74 -22.92 -3.81 0.86
CA ALA A 74 -23.39 -2.43 0.90
C ALA A 74 -23.84 -1.93 2.29
N ASP A 75 -23.31 -2.48 3.38
CA ASP A 75 -23.67 -2.12 4.76
C ASP A 75 -22.44 -1.56 5.49
N GLY A 76 -22.19 -0.27 5.27
CA GLY A 76 -21.11 0.46 5.92
C GLY A 76 -21.17 1.97 5.76
N ALA A 77 -22.37 2.52 5.49
CA ALA A 77 -22.63 3.93 5.76
C ALA A 77 -22.80 4.08 7.28
N GLY A 78 -21.69 4.26 7.99
CA GLY A 78 -21.68 4.40 9.44
C GLY A 78 -20.82 5.58 9.86
N ASP A 79 -21.51 6.65 10.23
CA ASP A 79 -21.09 7.67 11.19
C ASP A 79 -20.36 8.91 10.64
N VAL A 80 -21.08 9.69 9.83
CA VAL A 80 -20.98 11.15 9.93
C VAL A 80 -21.79 11.54 11.16
N VAL A 81 -21.14 11.67 12.32
CA VAL A 81 -21.70 12.45 13.43
C VAL A 81 -21.44 13.91 13.08
N GLU A 82 -22.38 14.50 12.33
CA GLU A 82 -22.63 15.94 12.41
C GLU A 82 -23.20 16.20 13.80
N ASP A 83 -22.33 16.53 14.76
CA ASP A 83 -22.75 17.08 16.05
C ASP A 83 -23.17 18.53 15.84
N ASP A 84 -24.32 18.70 15.17
CA ASP A 84 -25.03 19.97 15.08
C ASP A 84 -25.87 20.12 16.36
N ALA A 85 -25.18 20.44 17.46
CA ALA A 85 -25.81 20.80 18.72
C ALA A 85 -26.19 22.28 18.72
N GLU A 86 -27.17 22.65 17.89
CA GLU A 86 -27.97 23.86 18.10
C GLU A 86 -29.12 23.52 19.06
N VAL A 87 -28.96 23.78 20.37
CA VAL A 87 -30.10 23.86 21.30
C VAL A 87 -30.11 25.23 21.99
N LYS A 88 -31.21 25.92 21.69
CA LYS A 88 -31.66 27.25 22.08
C LYS A 88 -31.78 27.47 23.59
N GLU A 89 -31.77 28.77 23.91
CA GLU A 89 -32.11 29.43 25.17
C GLU A 89 -33.17 28.77 26.06
N ALA A 90 -32.95 28.93 27.38
CA ALA A 90 -33.99 29.24 28.36
C ALA A 90 -33.39 30.08 29.50
#